data_AF-K9KBM4-F1
#
_entry.id   AF-K9KBM4-F1
#
_cell.length_a   1.000
_cell.length_b   1.000
_cell.length_c   1.000
_cell.angle_alpha   90.00
_cell.angle_beta   90.00
_cell.angle_gamma   90.00
#
_symmetry.space_group_name_H-M   'P 1'
#
loop_
_entity.id
_entity.type
_entity.pdbx_description
1 polymer ?
#
loop_
_entity_poly.entity_id
_entity_poly.type
_entity_poly.pdbx_seq_one_letter_code
_entity_poly.pdbx_strand_id
1 'polypeptide(L)'
;EKDVRKWKEELLDQRRRMMEEKLLHAEFKREVQLQAIVKKAQEEEAKVNEIAFINTLEAQNKRHDVLSKLKEYEQRLNELQEERQRRQEEKQARDEAVQERKRALEAERQARVEELLMKRKEQEARIEQQRQEKEKAREDAARERARDREERLAALTAAQQEAMEELQKKIQLKHDESIRRHMEQIEQRKEKAAELSSGRHANTDYAPKLTPYERKKQCSLCSVLISSEVYLFSHIKGKHQQAVRENSSIQGRELSDEEVEHLSLKKYIIDIVVESAAPAEPLKDGEERQ
;
A
#
# COMPACT_ATOMS: atom_id res chain seq x y z
N GLU A 1 -83.24 -181.44 5.09
CA GLU A 1 -81.85 -181.03 5.38
C GLU A 1 -81.40 -179.75 4.65
N LYS A 2 -81.67 -179.58 3.35
CA LYS A 2 -81.26 -178.39 2.58
C LYS A 2 -81.94 -177.08 3.03
N ASP A 3 -83.22 -177.12 3.39
CA ASP A 3 -83.97 -175.92 3.79
C ASP A 3 -83.58 -175.39 5.18
N VAL A 4 -83.21 -176.28 6.10
CA VAL A 4 -82.71 -175.91 7.44
C VAL A 4 -81.33 -175.23 7.33
N ARG A 5 -80.49 -175.65 6.37
CA ARG A 5 -79.19 -174.99 6.11
C ARG A 5 -79.36 -173.59 5.52
N LYS A 6 -80.24 -173.43 4.53
CA LYS A 6 -80.56 -172.13 3.93
C LYS A 6 -81.11 -171.14 4.96
N TRP A 7 -82.08 -171.59 5.78
CA TRP A 7 -82.64 -170.75 6.84
C TRP A 7 -81.57 -170.31 7.87
N LYS A 8 -80.63 -171.20 8.20
CA LYS A 8 -79.50 -170.89 9.10
C LYS A 8 -78.51 -169.90 8.47
N GLU A 9 -78.24 -170.01 7.17
CA GLU A 9 -77.42 -169.04 6.42
C GLU A 9 -78.09 -167.66 6.34
N GLU A 10 -79.38 -167.61 6.03
CA GLU A 10 -80.16 -166.36 6.00
C GLU A 10 -80.18 -165.64 7.35
N LEU A 11 -80.30 -166.38 8.46
CA LEU A 11 -80.23 -165.82 9.80
C LEU A 11 -78.84 -165.24 10.13
N LEU A 12 -77.77 -165.93 9.71
CA LEU A 12 -76.40 -165.44 9.87
C LEU A 12 -76.13 -164.21 9.02
N ASP A 13 -76.65 -164.18 7.79
CA ASP A 13 -76.46 -163.06 6.87
C ASP A 13 -77.27 -161.82 7.31
N GLN A 14 -78.51 -162.00 7.77
CA GLN A 14 -79.28 -160.92 8.42
C GLN A 14 -78.54 -160.35 9.63
N ARG A 15 -77.92 -161.22 10.46
CA ARG A 15 -77.14 -160.78 11.61
C ARG A 15 -75.86 -160.04 11.21
N ARG A 16 -75.22 -160.43 10.10
CA ARG A 16 -74.05 -159.76 9.53
C ARG A 16 -74.44 -158.37 9.00
N ARG A 17 -75.48 -158.25 8.18
CA ARG A 17 -75.96 -156.96 7.65
C ARG A 17 -76.37 -155.99 8.75
N MET A 18 -77.10 -156.46 9.77
CA MET A 18 -77.44 -155.66 10.94
C MET A 18 -76.20 -155.18 11.72
N MET A 19 -75.13 -155.96 11.74
CA MET A 19 -73.88 -155.58 12.39
C MET A 19 -73.11 -154.56 11.54
N GLU A 20 -73.05 -154.77 10.23
CA GLU A 20 -72.43 -153.85 9.26
C GLU A 20 -73.15 -152.49 9.24
N GLU A 21 -74.49 -152.44 9.21
CA GLU A 21 -75.24 -151.19 9.31
C GLU A 21 -74.98 -150.45 10.63
N LYS A 22 -74.85 -151.17 11.75
CA LYS A 22 -74.49 -150.57 13.05
C LYS A 22 -73.08 -150.00 13.04
N LEU A 23 -72.13 -150.69 12.42
CA LEU A 23 -70.76 -150.19 12.25
C LEU A 23 -70.74 -148.97 11.35
N LEU A 24 -71.41 -149.01 10.21
CA LEU A 24 -71.46 -147.90 9.25
C LEU A 24 -72.15 -146.66 9.85
N HIS A 25 -73.21 -146.84 10.64
CA HIS A 25 -73.83 -145.74 11.39
C HIS A 25 -72.92 -145.18 12.49
N ALA A 26 -72.15 -146.04 13.16
CA ALA A 26 -71.16 -145.59 14.15
C ALA A 26 -70.02 -144.82 13.50
N GLU A 27 -69.53 -145.28 12.34
CA GLU A 27 -68.53 -144.59 11.52
C GLU A 27 -69.05 -143.25 11.01
N PHE A 28 -70.26 -143.19 10.46
CA PHE A 28 -70.87 -141.94 10.01
C PHE A 28 -71.00 -140.93 11.16
N LYS A 29 -71.48 -141.35 12.33
CA LYS A 29 -71.55 -140.49 13.52
C LYS A 29 -70.18 -140.00 13.96
N ARG A 30 -69.16 -140.86 13.92
CA ARG A 30 -67.77 -140.52 14.24
C ARG A 30 -67.23 -139.48 13.24
N GLU A 31 -67.46 -139.67 11.96
CA GLU A 31 -67.03 -138.76 10.89
C GLU A 31 -67.65 -137.36 11.07
N VAL A 32 -68.96 -137.29 11.30
CA VAL A 32 -69.68 -136.03 11.57
C VAL A 32 -69.14 -135.34 12.83
N GLN A 33 -68.88 -136.10 13.89
CA GLN A 33 -68.31 -135.54 15.12
C GLN A 33 -66.89 -135.00 14.90
N LEU A 34 -66.06 -135.71 14.13
CA LEU A 34 -64.71 -135.25 13.78
C LEU A 34 -64.77 -133.97 12.94
N GLN A 35 -65.65 -133.90 11.94
CA GLN A 35 -65.85 -132.69 11.14
C GLN A 35 -66.32 -131.51 12.00
N ALA A 36 -67.21 -131.73 12.96
CA ALA A 36 -67.64 -130.70 13.90
C ALA A 36 -66.48 -130.21 14.79
N ILE A 37 -65.60 -131.11 15.24
CA ILE A 37 -64.40 -130.75 16.02
C ILE A 37 -63.44 -129.91 15.17
N VAL A 38 -63.18 -130.32 13.93
CA VAL A 38 -62.29 -129.58 13.00
C VAL A 38 -62.83 -128.19 12.71
N LYS A 39 -64.12 -128.08 12.38
CA LYS A 39 -64.77 -126.79 12.13
C LYS A 39 -64.68 -125.88 13.35
N LYS A 40 -64.95 -126.42 14.54
CA LYS A 40 -64.83 -125.66 15.79
C LYS A 40 -63.38 -125.20 16.04
N ALA A 41 -62.39 -126.05 15.78
CA ALA A 41 -60.98 -125.67 15.92
C ALA A 41 -60.59 -124.53 14.97
N GLN A 42 -61.03 -124.57 13.72
CA GLN A 42 -60.81 -123.50 12.74
C GLN A 42 -61.50 -122.19 13.14
N GLU A 43 -62.73 -122.26 13.67
CA GLU A 43 -63.44 -121.09 14.19
C GLU A 43 -62.72 -120.46 15.40
N GLU A 44 -62.22 -121.28 16.33
CA GLU A 44 -61.43 -120.80 17.45
C GLU A 44 -60.08 -120.21 17.01
N GLU A 45 -59.40 -120.82 16.03
CA GLU A 45 -58.17 -120.29 15.43
C GLU A 45 -58.42 -118.94 14.75
N ALA A 46 -59.50 -118.79 13.99
CA ALA A 46 -59.89 -117.53 13.37
C ALA A 46 -60.13 -116.44 14.43
N LYS A 47 -60.79 -116.76 15.56
CA LYS A 47 -60.99 -115.81 16.67
C LYS A 47 -59.66 -115.35 17.29
N VAL A 48 -58.72 -116.27 17.49
CA VAL A 48 -57.39 -115.92 18.02
C VAL A 48 -56.64 -115.00 17.06
N ASN A 49 -56.70 -115.27 15.75
CA ASN A 49 -56.10 -114.42 14.72
C ASN A 49 -56.74 -113.02 14.67
N GLU A 50 -58.07 -112.93 14.80
CA GLU A 50 -58.80 -111.65 14.87
C GLU A 50 -58.35 -110.83 16.09
N ILE A 51 -58.24 -111.47 17.27
CA ILE A 51 -57.76 -110.81 18.49
C ILE A 51 -56.32 -110.31 18.30
N ALA A 52 -55.44 -111.13 17.70
CA ALA A 52 -54.07 -110.73 17.43
C ALA A 52 -53.99 -109.53 16.46
N PHE A 53 -54.85 -109.51 15.43
CA PHE A 53 -54.96 -108.40 14.49
C PHE A 53 -55.43 -107.12 15.17
N ILE A 54 -56.52 -107.17 15.94
CA ILE A 54 -57.06 -106.02 16.67
C ILE A 54 -56.01 -105.46 17.63
N ASN A 55 -55.34 -106.31 18.42
CA ASN A 55 -54.30 -105.87 19.36
C ASN A 55 -53.12 -105.21 18.64
N THR A 56 -52.73 -105.73 17.47
CA THR A 56 -51.66 -105.14 16.66
C THR A 56 -52.05 -103.77 16.12
N LEU A 57 -53.27 -103.65 15.59
CA LEU A 57 -53.80 -102.40 15.08
C LEU A 57 -53.96 -101.35 16.19
N GLU A 58 -54.47 -101.75 17.36
CA GLU A 58 -54.55 -100.87 18.53
C GLU A 58 -53.16 -100.39 18.99
N ALA A 59 -52.17 -101.29 19.02
CA ALA A 59 -50.80 -100.92 19.37
C ALA A 59 -50.22 -99.92 18.36
N GLN A 60 -50.50 -100.09 17.07
CA GLN A 60 -50.11 -99.15 16.03
C GLN A 60 -50.82 -97.78 16.18
N ASN A 61 -52.13 -97.77 16.42
CA ASN A 61 -52.89 -96.54 16.65
C ASN A 61 -52.39 -95.78 17.89
N LYS A 62 -52.14 -96.49 19.00
CA LYS A 62 -51.55 -95.90 20.21
C LYS A 62 -50.19 -95.26 19.92
N ARG A 63 -49.32 -95.91 19.13
CA ARG A 63 -48.04 -95.34 18.69
C ARG A 63 -48.24 -94.09 17.84
N HIS A 64 -49.18 -94.12 16.90
CA HIS A 64 -49.49 -92.98 16.04
C HIS A 64 -50.00 -91.78 16.84
N ASP A 65 -50.89 -92.00 17.80
CA ASP A 65 -51.42 -90.93 18.67
C ASP A 65 -50.32 -90.28 19.51
N VAL A 66 -49.41 -91.09 20.06
CA VAL A 66 -48.26 -90.59 20.83
C VAL A 66 -47.34 -89.77 19.92
N LEU A 67 -47.00 -90.28 18.73
CA LEU A 67 -46.15 -89.54 17.78
C LEU A 67 -46.80 -88.24 17.31
N SER A 68 -48.11 -88.23 17.10
CA SER A 68 -48.85 -87.03 16.69
C SER A 68 -48.81 -85.96 17.79
N LYS A 69 -49.04 -86.35 19.05
CA LYS A 69 -48.92 -85.45 20.20
C LYS A 69 -47.50 -84.90 20.37
N LEU A 70 -46.47 -85.75 20.21
CA LEU A 70 -45.08 -85.30 20.27
C LEU A 70 -44.78 -84.25 19.21
N LYS A 71 -45.21 -84.47 17.96
CA LYS A 71 -45.06 -83.49 16.88
C LYS A 71 -45.77 -82.17 17.19
N GLU A 72 -46.98 -82.21 17.75
CA GLU A 72 -47.69 -80.99 18.17
C GLU A 72 -46.92 -80.23 19.26
N TYR A 73 -46.36 -80.93 20.24
CA TYR A 73 -45.56 -80.30 21.29
C TYR A 73 -44.26 -79.70 20.74
N GLU A 74 -43.57 -80.40 19.84
CA GLU A 74 -42.38 -79.92 19.15
C GLU A 74 -42.69 -78.66 18.33
N GLN A 75 -43.79 -78.66 17.58
CA GLN A 75 -44.23 -77.50 16.82
C GLN A 75 -44.52 -76.31 17.72
N ARG A 76 -45.29 -76.49 18.80
CA ARG A 76 -45.58 -75.42 19.76
C ARG A 76 -44.33 -74.86 20.41
N LEU A 77 -43.35 -75.72 20.72
CA LEU A 77 -42.07 -75.29 21.28
C LEU A 77 -41.29 -74.43 20.28
N ASN A 78 -41.26 -74.84 19.00
CA ASN A 78 -40.60 -74.09 17.95
C ASN A 78 -41.28 -72.73 17.71
N GLU A 79 -42.61 -72.70 17.64
CA GLU A 79 -43.38 -71.45 17.51
C GLU A 79 -43.08 -70.47 18.66
N LEU A 80 -42.99 -70.97 19.90
CA LEU A 80 -42.65 -70.14 21.06
C LEU A 80 -41.22 -69.59 20.98
N GLN A 81 -40.28 -70.38 20.46
CA GLN A 81 -38.89 -69.94 20.24
C GLN A 81 -38.81 -68.88 19.14
N GLU A 82 -39.48 -69.10 18.02
CA GLU A 82 -39.56 -68.13 16.92
C GLU A 82 -40.22 -66.83 17.37
N GLU A 83 -41.29 -66.89 18.17
CA GLU A 83 -41.93 -65.70 18.72
C GLU A 83 -40.98 -64.89 19.62
N ARG A 84 -40.23 -65.57 20.50
CA ARG A 84 -39.22 -64.90 21.34
C ARG A 84 -38.14 -64.24 20.49
N GLN A 85 -37.66 -64.92 19.46
CA GLN A 85 -36.65 -64.38 18.56
C GLN A 85 -37.18 -63.16 17.80
N ARG A 86 -38.37 -63.26 17.21
CA ARG A 86 -39.02 -62.13 16.51
C ARG A 86 -39.20 -60.92 17.43
N ARG A 87 -39.66 -61.14 18.68
CA ARG A 87 -39.78 -60.06 19.67
C ARG A 87 -38.44 -59.42 20.02
N GLN A 88 -37.37 -60.21 20.09
CA GLN A 88 -36.03 -59.69 20.34
C GLN A 88 -35.51 -58.87 19.15
N GLU A 89 -35.69 -59.37 17.94
CA GLU A 89 -35.34 -58.66 16.69
C GLU A 89 -36.13 -57.37 16.54
N GLU A 90 -37.45 -57.39 16.79
CA GLU A 90 -38.30 -56.20 16.76
C GLU A 90 -37.87 -55.18 17.80
N LYS A 91 -37.57 -55.63 19.03
CA LYS A 91 -37.06 -54.76 20.09
C LYS A 91 -35.73 -54.14 19.68
N GLN A 92 -34.81 -54.92 19.14
CA GLN A 92 -33.51 -54.44 18.67
C GLN A 92 -33.68 -53.42 17.55
N ALA A 93 -34.48 -53.72 16.53
CA ALA A 93 -34.76 -52.82 15.42
C ALA A 93 -35.40 -51.51 15.90
N ARG A 94 -36.30 -51.58 16.90
CA ARG A 94 -36.91 -50.40 17.51
C ARG A 94 -35.88 -49.55 18.26
N ASP A 95 -35.00 -50.19 19.04
CA ASP A 95 -33.95 -49.49 19.79
C ASP A 95 -32.93 -48.84 18.83
N GLU A 96 -32.56 -49.53 17.74
CA GLU A 96 -31.70 -49.01 16.68
C GLU A 96 -32.34 -47.82 15.96
N ALA A 97 -33.61 -47.89 15.57
CA ALA A 97 -34.34 -46.78 14.95
C ALA A 97 -34.43 -45.54 15.87
N VAL A 98 -34.58 -45.75 17.18
CA VAL A 98 -34.55 -44.66 18.17
C VAL A 98 -33.16 -44.03 18.25
N GLN A 99 -32.09 -44.84 18.23
CA GLN A 99 -30.72 -44.33 18.24
C GLN A 99 -30.37 -43.56 16.97
N GLU A 100 -30.77 -44.06 15.80
CA GLU A 100 -30.59 -43.39 14.53
C GLU A 100 -31.31 -42.04 14.50
N ARG A 101 -32.56 -41.99 14.97
CA ARG A 101 -33.32 -40.73 15.09
C ARG A 101 -32.63 -39.73 16.02
N LYS A 102 -32.06 -40.19 17.15
CA LYS A 102 -31.28 -39.32 18.04
C LYS A 102 -30.04 -38.76 17.35
N ARG A 103 -29.28 -39.60 16.63
CA ARG A 103 -28.11 -39.18 15.86
C ARG A 103 -28.46 -38.17 14.77
N ALA A 104 -29.57 -38.39 14.07
CA ALA A 104 -30.05 -37.47 13.04
C ALA A 104 -30.41 -36.09 13.62
N LEU A 105 -31.12 -36.05 14.76
CA LEU A 105 -31.44 -34.80 15.44
C LEU A 105 -30.20 -34.07 15.96
N GLU A 106 -29.20 -34.80 16.46
CA GLU A 106 -27.93 -34.21 16.87
C GLU A 106 -27.14 -33.65 15.69
N ALA A 107 -27.08 -34.39 14.58
CA ALA A 107 -26.45 -33.93 13.35
C ALA A 107 -27.14 -32.67 12.79
N GLU A 108 -28.47 -32.62 12.80
CA GLU A 108 -29.24 -31.43 12.39
C GLU A 108 -28.93 -30.23 13.31
N ARG A 109 -28.85 -30.46 14.62
CA ARG A 109 -28.47 -29.41 15.58
C ARG A 109 -27.06 -28.90 15.31
N GLN A 110 -26.10 -29.79 15.04
CA GLN A 110 -24.72 -29.43 14.73
C GLN A 110 -24.64 -28.63 13.42
N ALA A 111 -25.30 -29.10 12.35
CA ALA A 111 -25.36 -28.41 11.07
C ALA A 111 -25.94 -26.99 11.20
N ARG A 112 -26.99 -26.81 12.01
CA ARG A 112 -27.56 -25.48 12.29
C ARG A 112 -26.59 -24.56 13.02
N VAL A 113 -25.80 -25.09 13.96
CA VAL A 113 -24.76 -24.30 14.65
C VAL A 113 -23.64 -23.92 13.68
N GLU A 114 -23.19 -24.84 12.84
CA GLU A 114 -22.19 -24.58 11.81
C GLU A 114 -22.65 -23.51 10.81
N GLU A 115 -23.90 -23.59 10.34
CA GLU A 115 -24.49 -22.58 9.46
C GLU A 115 -24.48 -21.19 10.12
N LEU A 116 -24.85 -21.09 11.41
CA LEU A 116 -24.81 -19.82 12.15
C LEU A 116 -23.38 -19.29 12.31
N LEU A 117 -22.40 -20.17 12.55
CA LEU A 117 -21.00 -19.79 12.64
C LEU A 117 -20.47 -19.29 11.29
N MET A 118 -20.83 -19.94 10.19
CA MET A 118 -20.46 -19.51 8.84
C MET A 118 -21.05 -18.14 8.52
N LYS A 119 -22.34 -17.92 8.80
CA LYS A 119 -22.98 -16.60 8.63
C LYS A 119 -22.31 -15.51 9.47
N ARG A 120 -21.90 -15.81 10.71
CA ARG A 120 -21.15 -14.86 11.54
C ARG A 120 -19.79 -14.54 10.94
N LYS A 121 -19.03 -15.55 10.50
CA LYS A 121 -17.72 -15.35 9.85
C LYS A 121 -17.85 -14.51 8.57
N GLU A 122 -18.86 -14.75 7.76
CA GLU A 122 -19.13 -13.95 6.56
C GLU A 122 -19.47 -12.50 6.90
N GLN A 123 -20.28 -12.27 7.93
CA GLN A 123 -20.59 -10.92 8.40
C GLN A 123 -19.36 -10.20 8.94
N GLU A 124 -18.55 -10.87 9.78
CA GLU A 124 -17.30 -10.35 10.31
C GLU A 124 -16.31 -10.01 9.18
N ALA A 125 -16.16 -10.90 8.20
CA ALA A 125 -15.31 -10.66 7.03
C ALA A 125 -15.79 -9.46 6.21
N ARG A 126 -17.10 -9.29 6.02
CA ARG A 126 -17.67 -8.13 5.32
C ARG A 126 -17.43 -6.83 6.09
N ILE A 127 -17.61 -6.84 7.41
CA ILE A 127 -17.34 -5.67 8.26
C ILE A 127 -15.85 -5.30 8.21
N GLU A 128 -14.98 -6.28 8.29
CA GLU A 128 -13.53 -6.07 8.26
C GLU A 128 -13.07 -5.55 6.88
N GLN A 129 -13.61 -6.07 5.77
CA GLN A 129 -13.35 -5.52 4.43
C GLN A 129 -13.77 -4.05 4.34
N GLN A 130 -14.98 -3.71 4.77
CA GLN A 130 -15.46 -2.32 4.76
C GLN A 130 -14.59 -1.41 5.64
N ARG A 131 -14.12 -1.92 6.78
CA ARG A 131 -13.21 -1.19 7.66
C ARG A 131 -11.86 -0.94 7.00
N GLN A 132 -11.28 -1.96 6.36
CA GLN A 132 -10.01 -1.85 5.63
C GLN A 132 -10.11 -0.89 4.45
N GLU A 133 -11.20 -0.94 3.66
CA GLU A 133 -11.44 0.00 2.57
C GLU A 133 -11.54 1.44 3.09
N LYS A 134 -12.27 1.66 4.20
CA LYS A 134 -12.41 2.97 4.82
C LYS A 134 -11.09 3.49 5.40
N GLU A 135 -10.29 2.62 6.00
CA GLU A 135 -8.96 2.95 6.51
C GLU A 135 -8.01 3.32 5.38
N LYS A 136 -7.97 2.51 4.32
CA LYS A 136 -7.19 2.79 3.12
C LYS A 136 -7.58 4.12 2.47
N ALA A 137 -8.87 4.39 2.31
CA ALA A 137 -9.36 5.66 1.77
C ALA A 137 -8.95 6.86 2.66
N ARG A 138 -8.92 6.69 3.98
CA ARG A 138 -8.43 7.73 4.91
C ARG A 138 -6.93 7.95 4.76
N GLU A 139 -6.15 6.88 4.65
CA GLU A 139 -4.69 6.96 4.47
C GLU A 139 -4.35 7.63 3.13
N ASP A 140 -5.00 7.22 2.03
CA ASP A 140 -4.81 7.82 0.71
C ASP A 140 -5.18 9.31 0.73
N ALA A 141 -6.30 9.69 1.35
CA ALA A 141 -6.68 11.10 1.51
C ALA A 141 -5.70 11.90 2.39
N ALA A 142 -5.11 11.29 3.40
CA ALA A 142 -4.07 11.92 4.22
C ALA A 142 -2.78 12.12 3.41
N ARG A 143 -2.40 11.12 2.60
CA ARG A 143 -1.23 11.14 1.72
C ARG A 143 -1.35 12.21 0.64
N GLU A 144 -2.50 12.32 -0.03
CA GLU A 144 -2.74 13.38 -1.00
C GLU A 144 -2.69 14.78 -0.37
N ARG A 145 -3.26 14.95 0.83
CA ARG A 145 -3.17 16.24 1.54
C ARG A 145 -1.75 16.58 1.98
N ALA A 146 -0.89 15.58 2.20
CA ALA A 146 0.52 15.82 2.49
C ALA A 146 1.26 16.27 1.20
N ARG A 147 1.00 15.59 0.07
CA ARG A 147 1.51 16.00 -1.24
C ARG A 147 1.11 17.41 -1.64
N ASP A 148 -0.18 17.75 -1.55
CA ASP A 148 -0.68 19.10 -1.87
C ASP A 148 -0.02 20.17 -0.99
N ARG A 149 0.27 19.89 0.29
CA ARG A 149 1.04 20.82 1.14
C ARG A 149 2.48 20.97 0.67
N GLU A 150 3.14 19.87 0.34
CA GLU A 150 4.52 19.88 -0.16
C GLU A 150 4.62 20.64 -1.49
N GLU A 151 3.70 20.39 -2.43
CA GLU A 151 3.61 21.10 -3.71
C GLU A 151 3.35 22.60 -3.51
N ARG A 152 2.45 22.99 -2.60
CA ARG A 152 2.21 24.41 -2.27
C ARG A 152 3.46 25.08 -1.67
N LEU A 153 4.16 24.39 -0.78
CA LEU A 153 5.41 24.91 -0.18
C LEU A 153 6.51 25.04 -1.24
N ALA A 154 6.64 24.07 -2.14
CA ALA A 154 7.56 24.11 -3.25
C ALA A 154 7.25 25.26 -4.21
N ALA A 155 5.97 25.43 -4.59
CA ALA A 155 5.53 26.54 -5.44
C ALA A 155 5.76 27.91 -4.80
N LEU A 156 5.51 28.05 -3.49
CA LEU A 156 5.80 29.28 -2.76
C LEU A 156 7.30 29.59 -2.74
N THR A 157 8.13 28.57 -2.52
CA THR A 157 9.59 28.70 -2.49
C THR A 157 10.13 29.06 -3.87
N ALA A 158 9.61 28.42 -4.94
CA ALA A 158 9.96 28.74 -6.32
C ALA A 158 9.57 30.19 -6.67
N ALA A 159 8.36 30.64 -6.32
CA ALA A 159 7.94 32.02 -6.55
C ALA A 159 8.81 33.04 -5.79
N GLN A 160 9.23 32.72 -4.55
CA GLN A 160 10.14 33.56 -3.78
C GLN A 160 11.53 33.62 -4.43
N GLN A 161 12.05 32.50 -4.94
CA GLN A 161 13.32 32.44 -5.66
C GLN A 161 13.26 33.25 -6.95
N GLU A 162 12.22 33.09 -7.77
CA GLU A 162 12.02 33.86 -9.00
C GLU A 162 11.97 35.37 -8.72
N ALA A 163 11.21 35.79 -7.70
CA ALA A 163 11.14 37.21 -7.30
C ALA A 163 12.51 37.75 -6.82
N MET A 164 13.29 36.93 -6.11
CA MET A 164 14.64 37.29 -5.66
C MET A 164 15.61 37.40 -6.86
N GLU A 165 15.56 36.46 -7.80
CA GLU A 165 16.35 36.51 -9.04
C GLU A 165 15.99 37.73 -9.90
N GLU A 166 14.71 38.06 -10.04
CA GLU A 166 14.25 39.24 -10.77
C GLU A 166 14.78 40.54 -10.12
N LEU A 167 14.72 40.62 -8.78
CA LEU A 167 15.28 41.75 -8.04
C LEU A 167 16.79 41.86 -8.24
N GLN A 168 17.52 40.75 -8.17
CA GLN A 168 18.97 40.71 -8.43
C GLN A 168 19.29 41.16 -9.87
N LYS A 169 18.58 40.65 -10.88
CA LYS A 169 18.73 41.09 -12.28
C LYS A 169 18.48 42.59 -12.42
N LYS A 170 17.46 43.14 -11.75
CA LYS A 170 17.16 44.57 -11.76
C LYS A 170 18.27 45.41 -11.11
N ILE A 171 18.86 44.93 -10.01
CA ILE A 171 20.01 45.57 -9.37
C ILE A 171 21.21 45.54 -10.32
N GLN A 172 21.49 44.40 -10.95
CA GLN A 172 22.59 44.26 -11.90
C GLN A 172 22.41 45.20 -13.10
N LEU A 173 21.23 45.24 -13.71
CA LEU A 173 20.93 46.16 -14.81
C LEU A 173 21.11 47.63 -14.40
N LYS A 174 20.72 48.02 -13.19
CA LYS A 174 20.97 49.38 -12.68
C LYS A 174 22.45 49.67 -12.49
N HIS A 175 23.22 48.69 -12.05
CA HIS A 175 24.67 48.81 -11.91
C HIS A 175 25.35 48.95 -13.28
N ASP A 176 24.99 48.09 -14.24
CA ASP A 176 25.52 48.11 -15.61
C ASP A 176 25.15 49.42 -16.33
N GLU A 177 23.91 49.89 -16.17
CA GLU A 177 23.44 51.20 -16.66
C GLU A 177 24.26 52.35 -16.08
N SER A 178 24.54 52.31 -14.78
CA SER A 178 25.37 53.33 -14.12
C SER A 178 26.81 53.32 -14.66
N ILE A 179 27.40 52.14 -14.87
CA ILE A 179 28.72 52.00 -15.48
C ILE A 179 28.71 52.56 -16.91
N ARG A 180 27.68 52.24 -17.71
CA ARG A 180 27.56 52.72 -19.09
C ARG A 180 27.47 54.24 -19.15
N ARG A 181 26.61 54.86 -18.32
CA ARG A 181 26.52 56.33 -18.23
C ARG A 181 27.83 56.96 -17.78
N HIS A 182 28.54 56.34 -16.86
CA HIS A 182 29.86 56.82 -16.42
C HIS A 182 30.88 56.74 -17.56
N MET A 183 30.90 55.64 -18.33
CA MET A 183 31.73 55.52 -19.52
C MET A 183 31.38 56.58 -20.57
N GLU A 184 30.09 56.77 -20.86
CA GLU A 184 29.61 57.82 -21.77
C GLU A 184 30.05 59.21 -21.31
N GLN A 185 29.97 59.52 -20.00
CA GLN A 185 30.48 60.78 -19.44
C GLN A 185 32.00 60.93 -19.59
N ILE A 186 32.76 59.85 -19.42
CA ILE A 186 34.21 59.86 -19.67
C ILE A 186 34.48 60.12 -21.15
N GLU A 187 33.78 59.45 -22.06
CA GLU A 187 33.93 59.65 -23.50
C GLU A 187 33.54 61.07 -23.91
N GLN A 188 32.45 61.63 -23.39
CA GLN A 188 32.09 63.05 -23.59
C GLN A 188 33.18 64.00 -23.08
N ARG A 189 33.80 63.71 -21.93
CA ARG A 189 34.93 64.49 -21.41
C ARG A 189 36.15 64.38 -22.31
N LYS A 190 36.45 63.18 -22.83
CA LYS A 190 37.55 62.96 -23.79
C LYS A 190 37.28 63.68 -25.11
N GLU A 191 36.08 63.60 -25.64
CA GLU A 191 35.66 64.29 -26.86
C GLU A 191 35.77 65.81 -26.68
N LYS A 192 35.24 66.36 -25.57
CA LYS A 192 35.40 67.79 -25.25
C LYS A 192 36.86 68.22 -25.07
N ALA A 193 37.70 67.37 -24.47
CA ALA A 193 39.14 67.61 -24.37
C ALA A 193 39.82 67.55 -25.75
N ALA A 194 39.42 66.62 -26.61
CA ALA A 194 39.89 66.51 -27.98
C ALA A 194 39.48 67.74 -28.81
N GLU A 195 38.23 68.21 -28.70
CA GLU A 195 37.74 69.45 -29.31
C GLU A 195 38.53 70.67 -28.82
N LEU A 196 38.76 70.79 -27.51
CA LEU A 196 39.59 71.87 -26.93
C LEU A 196 41.06 71.78 -27.38
N SER A 197 41.59 70.57 -27.62
CA SER A 197 42.96 70.37 -28.13
C SER A 197 43.08 70.60 -29.64
N SER A 198 41.99 70.46 -30.39
CA SER A 198 41.91 70.71 -31.84
C SER A 198 41.54 72.16 -32.16
N GLY A 199 41.12 72.92 -31.14
CA GLY A 199 40.90 74.36 -31.19
C GLY A 199 42.21 75.14 -31.28
N ARG A 200 42.42 75.80 -32.41
CA ARG A 200 43.50 76.75 -32.71
C ARG A 200 43.54 77.88 -31.67
N HIS A 201 44.21 77.69 -30.55
CA HIS A 201 44.56 78.77 -29.62
C HIS A 201 46.02 79.16 -29.84
N ALA A 202 46.20 80.16 -30.71
CA ALA A 202 47.43 80.92 -30.87
C ALA A 202 47.52 82.02 -29.78
N ASN A 203 48.74 82.22 -29.27
CA ASN A 203 49.20 83.34 -28.43
C ASN A 203 48.60 83.37 -27.01
N THR A 204 49.37 83.36 -25.92
CA THR A 204 50.48 84.28 -25.63
C THR A 204 51.53 83.67 -24.69
N ASP A 205 52.75 83.46 -25.19
CA ASP A 205 53.97 83.30 -24.39
C ASP A 205 54.82 84.56 -24.57
N TYR A 206 54.99 85.37 -23.52
CA TYR A 206 56.00 86.44 -23.53
C TYR A 206 56.62 86.63 -22.14
N ALA A 207 57.91 86.32 -22.01
CA ALA A 207 58.72 86.47 -20.81
C ALA A 207 59.51 87.81 -20.83
N PRO A 208 59.46 88.66 -19.78
CA PRO A 208 60.11 89.98 -19.77
C PRO A 208 61.66 89.95 -19.73
N LYS A 209 62.33 90.85 -20.47
CA LYS A 209 63.79 90.99 -20.54
C LYS A 209 64.31 92.05 -19.54
N LEU A 210 65.52 91.83 -19.01
CA LEU A 210 66.19 92.62 -17.95
C LEU A 210 67.18 93.66 -18.50
N THR A 211 66.73 94.76 -19.13
CA THR A 211 67.61 95.89 -19.50
C THR A 211 67.24 97.17 -18.72
N PRO A 212 68.18 97.81 -17.98
CA PRO A 212 67.93 99.11 -17.33
C PRO A 212 67.62 100.22 -18.34
N TYR A 213 66.74 101.16 -17.98
CA TYR A 213 66.32 102.25 -18.89
C TYR A 213 67.44 103.28 -19.13
N GLU A 214 67.66 103.67 -20.38
CA GLU A 214 68.62 104.72 -20.79
C GLU A 214 68.27 106.13 -20.26
N ARG A 215 67.01 106.36 -19.88
CA ARG A 215 66.55 107.59 -19.22
C ARG A 215 65.84 107.23 -17.92
N LYS A 216 66.35 107.74 -16.79
CA LYS A 216 65.78 107.45 -15.47
C LYS A 216 64.38 108.04 -15.39
N LYS A 217 63.41 107.23 -15.01
CA LYS A 217 62.02 107.68 -14.83
C LYS A 217 61.81 108.02 -13.35
N GLN A 218 60.85 108.88 -13.02
CA GLN A 218 60.44 109.12 -11.64
C GLN A 218 58.94 109.02 -11.54
N CYS A 219 58.49 108.39 -10.45
CA CYS A 219 57.09 108.43 -10.06
C CYS A 219 56.81 109.77 -9.35
N SER A 220 56.02 110.65 -9.95
CA SER A 220 55.62 111.93 -9.34
C SER A 220 54.72 111.76 -8.13
N LEU A 221 54.02 110.63 -8.00
CA LEU A 221 53.15 110.33 -6.87
C LEU A 221 53.93 109.88 -5.62
N CYS A 222 54.87 108.97 -5.81
CA CYS A 222 55.67 108.39 -4.72
C CYS A 222 57.01 109.11 -4.54
N SER A 223 57.36 110.02 -5.46
CA SER A 223 58.67 110.69 -5.54
C SER A 223 59.86 109.71 -5.56
N VAL A 224 59.68 108.54 -6.19
CA VAL A 224 60.69 107.48 -6.29
C VAL A 224 61.33 107.48 -7.67
N LEU A 225 62.66 107.47 -7.70
CA LEU A 225 63.45 107.32 -8.94
C LEU A 225 63.44 105.85 -9.39
N ILE A 226 63.03 105.61 -10.63
CA ILE A 226 62.89 104.30 -11.25
C ILE A 226 64.07 104.05 -12.19
N SER A 227 64.91 103.08 -11.82
CA SER A 227 66.16 102.75 -12.50
C SER A 227 66.09 101.60 -13.52
N SER A 228 65.05 100.76 -13.49
CA SER A 228 64.90 99.62 -14.41
C SER A 228 63.44 99.23 -14.67
N GLU A 229 63.18 98.46 -15.72
CA GLU A 229 61.84 97.97 -16.09
C GLU A 229 61.27 97.01 -15.05
N VAL A 230 62.09 96.14 -14.47
CA VAL A 230 61.65 95.29 -13.35
C VAL A 230 61.31 96.13 -12.13
N TYR A 231 62.07 97.19 -11.84
CA TYR A 231 61.75 98.08 -10.74
C TYR A 231 60.44 98.84 -11.01
N LEU A 232 60.19 99.27 -12.25
CA LEU A 232 58.91 99.86 -12.67
C LEU A 232 57.74 98.89 -12.43
N PHE A 233 57.84 97.65 -12.89
CA PHE A 233 56.81 96.62 -12.68
C PHE A 233 56.57 96.35 -11.19
N SER A 234 57.63 96.19 -10.41
CA SER A 234 57.52 95.97 -8.96
C SER A 234 56.96 97.18 -8.21
N HIS A 235 57.27 98.40 -8.67
CA HIS A 235 56.77 99.63 -8.08
C HIS A 235 55.27 99.76 -8.32
N ILE A 236 54.83 99.62 -9.58
CA ILE A 236 53.43 99.78 -10.00
C ILE A 236 52.53 98.71 -9.38
N LYS A 237 52.99 97.46 -9.31
CA LYS A 237 52.25 96.36 -8.66
C LYS A 237 52.38 96.32 -7.14
N GLY A 238 53.15 97.24 -6.55
CA GLY A 238 53.36 97.32 -5.10
C GLY A 238 52.45 98.35 -4.44
N LYS A 239 52.98 99.02 -3.40
CA LYS A 239 52.27 100.07 -2.65
C LYS A 239 51.84 101.27 -3.52
N HIS A 240 52.44 101.45 -4.71
CA HIS A 240 52.01 102.48 -5.66
C HIS A 240 50.56 102.27 -6.10
N GLN A 241 50.12 101.02 -6.32
CA GLN A 241 48.78 100.72 -6.78
C GLN A 241 47.71 101.27 -5.84
N GLN A 242 47.93 101.09 -4.53
CA GLN A 242 47.06 101.62 -3.50
C GLN A 242 47.13 103.16 -3.44
N ALA A 243 48.33 103.75 -3.52
CA ALA A 243 48.49 105.20 -3.57
C ALA A 243 47.78 105.83 -4.78
N VAL A 244 47.75 105.17 -5.95
CA VAL A 244 47.02 105.64 -7.13
C VAL A 244 45.51 105.56 -6.92
N ARG A 245 45.00 104.49 -6.29
CA ARG A 245 43.58 104.39 -5.92
C ARG A 245 43.17 105.48 -4.92
N GLU A 246 44.03 105.81 -3.97
CA GLU A 246 43.78 106.86 -2.96
C GLU A 246 43.88 108.29 -3.55
N ASN A 247 44.77 108.53 -4.51
CA ASN A 247 44.97 109.86 -5.11
C ASN A 247 44.07 110.12 -6.34
N SER A 248 43.50 109.06 -6.92
CA SER A 248 42.53 109.18 -8.00
C SER A 248 41.18 109.62 -7.44
N SER A 249 40.96 110.94 -7.40
CA SER A 249 39.70 111.58 -7.00
C SER A 249 38.59 111.34 -8.04
N ILE A 250 38.15 110.08 -8.17
CA ILE A 250 36.96 109.69 -8.92
C ILE A 250 35.96 109.17 -7.88
N GLN A 251 34.90 109.93 -7.67
CA GLN A 251 33.86 109.68 -6.66
C GLN A 251 33.33 108.24 -6.74
N GLY A 252 33.67 107.42 -5.75
CA GLY A 252 32.91 106.24 -5.35
C GLY A 252 32.97 104.99 -6.24
N ARG A 253 33.92 104.90 -7.20
CA ARG A 253 34.17 103.66 -7.97
C ARG A 253 35.60 103.17 -7.76
N GLU A 254 35.76 101.90 -7.40
CA GLU A 254 37.08 101.27 -7.33
C GLU A 254 37.63 101.03 -8.75
N LEU A 255 38.85 101.51 -9.01
CA LEU A 255 39.56 101.28 -10.28
C LEU A 255 39.97 99.80 -10.38
N SER A 256 39.75 99.18 -11.53
CA SER A 256 40.27 97.84 -11.82
C SER A 256 41.80 97.84 -11.88
N ASP A 257 42.42 96.67 -11.68
CA ASP A 257 43.88 96.55 -11.69
C ASP A 257 44.50 97.05 -13.02
N GLU A 258 43.84 96.76 -14.15
CA GLU A 258 44.24 97.23 -15.48
C GLU A 258 44.13 98.76 -15.62
N GLU A 259 43.07 99.37 -15.10
CA GLU A 259 42.90 100.83 -15.10
C GLU A 259 43.95 101.52 -14.23
N VAL A 260 44.29 100.94 -13.06
CA VAL A 260 45.33 101.48 -12.16
C VAL A 260 46.71 101.39 -12.81
N GLU A 261 47.06 100.26 -13.43
CA GLU A 261 48.35 100.12 -14.13
C GLU A 261 48.50 101.15 -15.26
N HIS A 262 47.44 101.35 -16.04
CA HIS A 262 47.45 102.31 -17.13
C HIS A 262 47.55 103.77 -16.63
N LEU A 263 46.83 104.12 -15.56
CA LEU A 263 46.94 105.44 -14.91
C LEU A 263 48.33 105.66 -14.31
N SER A 264 48.90 104.64 -13.68
CA SER A 264 50.26 104.67 -13.10
C SER A 264 51.27 105.07 -14.17
N LEU A 265 51.31 104.34 -15.28
CA LEU A 265 52.25 104.59 -16.38
C LEU A 265 52.03 105.93 -17.08
N LYS A 266 50.78 106.30 -17.33
CA LYS A 266 50.45 107.48 -18.15
C LYS A 266 50.53 108.80 -17.38
N LYS A 267 50.14 108.81 -16.10
CA LYS A 267 49.98 110.04 -15.31
C LYS A 267 51.12 110.27 -14.32
N TYR A 268 51.62 109.20 -13.70
CA TYR A 268 52.52 109.33 -12.56
C TYR A 268 53.99 109.03 -12.90
N ILE A 269 54.27 108.22 -13.93
CA ILE A 269 55.65 107.94 -14.34
C ILE A 269 56.09 108.95 -15.41
N ILE A 270 57.08 109.77 -15.07
CA ILE A 270 57.61 110.84 -15.94
C ILE A 270 59.09 110.60 -16.19
N ASP A 271 59.56 110.81 -17.42
CA ASP A 271 60.99 110.73 -17.77
C ASP A 271 61.73 111.98 -17.28
N ILE A 272 62.86 111.80 -16.58
CA ILE A 272 63.71 112.90 -16.13
C ILE A 272 64.99 112.93 -16.96
N VAL A 273 65.26 114.08 -17.57
CA VAL A 273 66.52 114.37 -18.26
C VAL A 273 67.52 114.88 -17.23
N VAL A 274 68.56 114.10 -16.94
CA VAL A 274 69.71 114.55 -16.14
C VAL A 274 70.89 114.78 -17.08
N GLU A 275 71.31 116.04 -17.23
CA GLU A 275 72.55 116.43 -17.91
C GLU A 275 73.78 115.85 -17.19
N SER A 276 74.71 115.30 -17.97
CA SER A 276 75.97 114.73 -17.49
C SER A 276 76.96 115.80 -17.02
N ALA A 277 77.60 115.55 -15.87
CA ALA A 277 78.95 116.05 -15.58
C ALA A 277 79.81 114.94 -14.97
N ALA A 278 80.70 114.42 -15.82
CA ALA A 278 82.08 113.95 -15.66
C ALA A 278 82.59 113.18 -14.40
N PRO A 279 83.64 112.34 -14.57
CA PRO A 279 83.95 111.19 -13.70
C PRO A 279 85.11 111.44 -12.72
N ALA A 280 85.23 110.55 -11.73
CA ALA A 280 86.48 110.30 -11.02
C ALA A 280 86.66 108.78 -10.75
N GLU A 281 87.62 108.20 -11.44
CA GLU A 281 88.34 106.95 -11.09
C GLU A 281 89.30 107.21 -9.90
N PRO A 282 90.12 106.24 -9.45
CA PRO A 282 89.88 104.81 -9.14
C PRO A 282 90.49 104.45 -7.75
N LEU A 283 90.49 103.17 -7.35
CA LEU A 283 91.53 102.45 -6.57
C LEU A 283 90.90 101.11 -6.09
N LYS A 284 91.28 99.95 -6.64
CA LYS A 284 92.38 99.06 -6.16
C LYS A 284 92.19 98.67 -4.69
N ASP A 285 92.23 97.44 -4.22
CA ASP A 285 92.79 96.15 -4.64
C ASP A 285 91.85 95.06 -4.04
N GLY A 286 91.82 93.82 -4.50
CA GLY A 286 92.84 92.83 -4.18
C GLY A 286 92.18 91.60 -3.55
N GLU A 287 92.71 90.44 -3.91
CA GLU A 287 92.30 89.09 -3.52
C GLU A 287 92.52 88.77 -2.02
N GLU A 288 91.98 87.62 -1.58
CA GLU A 288 92.34 86.84 -0.39
C GLU A 288 91.98 87.46 0.98
N ARG A 289 91.54 86.75 2.03
CA ARG A 289 91.36 85.33 2.39
C ARG A 289 90.57 85.32 3.72
N GLN A 290 89.90 84.19 4.01
CA GLN A 290 89.33 83.76 5.31
C GLN A 290 88.02 84.41 5.78
#